data_AF-A0A523TY18-F1
#
_entry.id   AF-A0A523TY18-F1
#
_cell.length_a   1.000
_cell.length_b   1.000
_cell.length_c   1.000
_cell.angle_alpha   90.00
_cell.angle_beta   90.00
_cell.angle_gamma   90.00
#
_symmetry.space_group_name_H-M   'P 1'
#
loop_
_entity.id
_entity.type
_entity.pdbx_description
1 polymer ?
#
loop_
_entity_poly.entity_id
_entity_poly.type
_entity_poly.pdbx_seq_one_letter_code
_entity_poly.pdbx_strand_id
1 'polypeptide(L)'
;MDRIPVTLSRIIINERSDQQYIFLKEKDGNRSFPIVIGIYEAAAIDRYLRNFVTPRPLTHDLIFNLLDGLNAELKGITVTELKNDTYYAVLEVRKDGETFEIDSRPSDAITLSIHAKCPIHVSAEVMDKVGALEPDASEFEMGPGAEIDLPGPDDEIELPDPDGEIDLPDLDKDFGDE
;
A
#
# COMPACT_ATOMS: atom_id res chain seq x y z
N MET A 1 0.04 20.95 11.61
CA MET A 1 1.22 20.09 11.38
C MET A 1 1.34 19.98 9.88
N ASP A 2 2.48 20.37 9.31
CA ASP A 2 2.63 20.36 7.86
C ASP A 2 2.69 18.91 7.38
N ARG A 3 1.89 18.62 6.36
CA ARG A 3 1.72 17.28 5.78
C ARG A 3 2.10 17.36 4.31
N ILE A 4 2.92 16.42 3.88
CA ILE A 4 3.45 16.34 2.52
C ILE A 4 2.67 15.25 1.78
N PRO A 5 2.06 15.56 0.63
CA PRO A 5 1.37 14.58 -0.17
C PRO A 5 2.37 13.60 -0.79
N VAL A 6 2.07 12.31 -0.69
CA VAL A 6 2.91 11.24 -1.24
C VAL A 6 2.07 10.25 -2.05
N THR A 7 2.74 9.41 -2.84
CA THR A 7 2.17 8.22 -3.47
C THR A 7 2.97 6.99 -3.13
N LEU A 8 2.32 5.83 -3.15
CA LEU A 8 3.02 4.56 -3.23
C LEU A 8 3.65 4.47 -4.64
N SER A 9 4.98 4.55 -4.72
CA SER A 9 5.71 4.51 -6.00
C SER A 9 6.12 3.10 -6.40
N ARG A 10 6.42 2.24 -5.44
CA ARG A 10 6.97 0.91 -5.71
C ARG A 10 6.72 -0.06 -4.56
N ILE A 11 6.61 -1.33 -4.91
CA ILE A 11 6.62 -2.45 -3.97
C ILE A 11 7.64 -3.50 -4.43
N ILE A 12 8.49 -3.95 -3.51
CA ILE A 12 9.47 -5.02 -3.71
C ILE A 12 9.02 -6.21 -2.88
N ILE A 13 8.67 -7.31 -3.57
CA ILE A 13 8.26 -8.56 -2.96
C ILE A 13 9.36 -9.60 -3.18
N ASN A 14 9.87 -10.17 -2.11
CA ASN A 14 10.86 -11.25 -2.05
C ASN A 14 10.23 -12.46 -1.38
N GLU A 15 10.00 -13.54 -2.13
CA GLU A 15 9.33 -14.75 -1.64
C GLU A 15 10.19 -15.58 -0.67
N ARG A 16 11.49 -15.28 -0.58
CA ARG A 16 12.44 -15.96 0.33
C ARG A 16 12.71 -15.18 1.61
N SER A 17 12.07 -14.03 1.79
CA SER A 17 12.26 -13.13 2.92
C SER A 17 10.93 -12.85 3.60
N ASP A 18 10.93 -12.66 4.91
CA ASP A 18 9.76 -12.11 5.61
C ASP A 18 9.69 -10.58 5.47
N GLN A 19 10.81 -9.94 5.09
CA GLN A 19 10.90 -8.49 4.89
C GLN A 19 10.59 -8.14 3.45
N GLN A 20 9.57 -7.31 3.29
CA GLN A 20 9.13 -6.70 2.04
C GLN A 20 9.26 -5.19 2.14
N TYR A 21 9.35 -4.50 1.01
CA TYR A 21 9.53 -3.05 1.00
C TYR A 21 8.46 -2.37 0.16
N ILE A 22 7.92 -1.28 0.69
CA ILE A 22 7.12 -0.33 -0.07
C ILE A 22 7.79 1.03 -0.05
N PHE A 23 7.66 1.80 -1.12
CA PHE A 23 8.25 3.12 -1.25
C PHE A 23 7.16 4.18 -1.34
N LEU A 24 7.25 5.17 -0.46
CA LEU A 24 6.42 6.37 -0.56
C LEU A 24 7.24 7.49 -1.16
N LYS A 25 6.72 8.14 -2.21
CA LYS A 25 7.37 9.22 -2.94
C LYS A 25 6.59 10.52 -2.81
N GLU A 26 7.28 11.62 -2.56
CA GLU A 26 6.73 12.98 -2.57
C GLU A 26 6.13 13.30 -3.93
N LYS A 27 4.87 13.75 -3.98
CA LYS A 27 4.18 14.03 -5.26
C LYS A 27 4.86 15.14 -6.07
N ASP A 28 5.22 16.24 -5.39
CA ASP A 28 5.79 17.45 -6.00
C ASP A 28 7.31 17.55 -5.76
N GLY A 29 7.97 16.41 -5.52
CA GLY A 29 9.38 16.37 -5.13
C GLY A 29 10.08 15.09 -5.57
N ASN A 30 11.36 15.00 -5.23
CA ASN A 30 12.20 13.84 -5.58
C ASN A 30 12.52 12.97 -4.36
N ARG A 31 11.97 13.31 -3.20
CA ARG A 31 12.18 12.55 -1.97
C ARG A 31 11.27 11.33 -1.95
N SER A 32 11.81 10.24 -1.46
CA SER A 32 11.10 9.02 -1.16
C SER A 32 11.74 8.34 0.04
N PHE A 33 11.03 7.36 0.60
CA PHE A 33 11.57 6.54 1.68
C PHE A 33 10.91 5.16 1.67
N PRO A 34 11.66 4.11 2.05
CA PRO A 34 11.10 2.78 2.21
C PRO A 34 10.40 2.61 3.56
N ILE A 35 9.38 1.76 3.58
CA ILE A 35 8.79 1.17 4.77
C ILE A 35 8.88 -0.35 4.65
N VAL A 36 9.43 -1.01 5.67
CA VAL A 36 9.48 -2.46 5.75
C VAL A 36 8.12 -3.00 6.19
N ILE A 37 7.58 -3.96 5.46
CA ILE A 37 6.32 -4.64 5.76
C ILE A 37 6.51 -6.16 5.68
N GLY A 38 5.52 -6.93 6.15
CA GLY A 38 5.51 -8.38 6.01
C GLY A 38 4.92 -8.84 4.69
N ILE A 39 5.09 -10.13 4.39
CA ILE A 39 4.57 -10.75 3.16
C ILE A 39 3.04 -10.68 3.06
N TYR A 40 2.31 -10.80 4.18
CA TYR A 40 0.85 -10.72 4.19
C TYR A 40 0.34 -9.30 3.92
N GLU A 41 1.02 -8.29 4.44
CA GLU A 41 0.73 -6.89 4.12
C GLU A 41 1.02 -6.59 2.64
N ALA A 42 2.16 -7.06 2.12
CA ALA A 42 2.51 -6.90 0.71
C ALA A 42 1.47 -7.55 -0.22
N ALA A 43 1.05 -8.77 0.09
CA ALA A 43 0.01 -9.47 -0.67
C ALA A 43 -1.35 -8.73 -0.61
N ALA A 44 -1.70 -8.13 0.52
CA ALA A 44 -2.91 -7.33 0.63
C ALA A 44 -2.87 -6.08 -0.27
N ILE A 45 -1.73 -5.37 -0.29
CA ILE A 45 -1.51 -4.21 -1.14
C ILE A 45 -1.56 -4.60 -2.63
N ASP A 46 -0.81 -5.62 -3.04
CA ASP A 46 -0.76 -6.13 -4.42
C ASP A 46 -2.15 -6.50 -4.95
N ARG A 47 -2.97 -7.16 -4.11
CA ARG A 47 -4.35 -7.51 -4.45
C ARG A 47 -5.19 -6.28 -4.83
N TYR A 48 -5.10 -5.20 -4.06
CA TYR A 48 -5.86 -3.98 -4.34
C TYR A 48 -5.30 -3.22 -5.55
N LEU A 49 -3.99 -3.22 -5.75
CA LEU A 49 -3.37 -2.63 -6.94
C LEU A 49 -3.82 -3.33 -8.22
N ARG A 50 -4.03 -4.65 -8.17
CA ARG A 50 -4.55 -5.46 -9.29
C ARG A 50 -6.07 -5.48 -9.41
N ASN A 51 -6.80 -4.77 -8.53
CA ASN A 51 -8.26 -4.87 -8.40
C ASN A 51 -8.79 -6.31 -8.27
N PHE A 52 -8.03 -7.20 -7.64
CA PHE A 52 -8.44 -8.58 -7.53
C PHE A 52 -9.59 -8.73 -6.51
N VAL A 53 -10.76 -9.15 -7.00
CA VAL A 53 -11.98 -9.33 -6.20
C VAL A 53 -12.05 -10.74 -5.65
N THR A 54 -12.29 -10.86 -4.34
CA THR A 54 -12.44 -12.14 -3.66
C THR A 54 -13.91 -12.52 -3.50
N PRO A 55 -14.28 -13.82 -3.49
CA PRO A 55 -15.68 -14.25 -3.31
C PRO A 55 -16.31 -13.84 -1.98
N ARG A 56 -15.48 -13.62 -0.96
CA ARG A 56 -15.86 -13.14 0.37
C ARG A 56 -14.95 -11.99 0.78
N PRO A 57 -15.47 -11.00 1.53
CA PRO A 57 -14.68 -9.89 2.05
C PRO A 57 -13.51 -10.39 2.90
N LEU A 58 -12.29 -9.92 2.61
CA LEU A 58 -11.14 -10.11 3.48
C LEU A 58 -11.07 -9.01 4.55
N THR A 59 -9.99 -8.98 5.34
CA THR A 59 -9.85 -8.08 6.50
C THR A 59 -10.04 -6.61 6.14
N HIS A 60 -9.37 -6.12 5.09
CA HIS A 60 -9.50 -4.72 4.67
C HIS A 60 -10.89 -4.43 4.08
N ASP A 61 -11.48 -5.37 3.34
CA ASP A 61 -12.87 -5.24 2.84
C ASP A 61 -13.87 -5.20 4.01
N LEU A 62 -13.65 -5.99 5.07
CA LEU A 62 -14.45 -5.94 6.30
C LEU A 62 -14.36 -4.57 6.95
N ILE A 63 -13.16 -3.97 7.04
CA ILE A 63 -12.98 -2.62 7.59
C ILE A 63 -13.78 -1.59 6.76
N PHE A 64 -13.76 -1.69 5.43
CA PHE A 64 -14.58 -0.82 4.58
C PHE A 64 -16.08 -0.99 4.81
N ASN A 65 -16.54 -2.24 4.87
CA ASN A 65 -17.94 -2.53 5.16
C ASN A 65 -18.36 -2.01 6.55
N LEU A 66 -17.45 -2.00 7.52
CA LEU A 66 -17.70 -1.41 8.85
C LEU A 66 -17.82 0.12 8.77
N LEU A 67 -16.93 0.79 8.05
CA LEU A 67 -17.02 2.24 7.85
C LEU A 67 -18.32 2.61 7.15
N ASP A 68 -18.66 1.93 6.06
CA ASP A 68 -19.90 2.14 5.30
C ASP A 68 -21.15 1.89 6.18
N GLY A 69 -21.20 0.76 6.89
CA GLY A 69 -22.29 0.43 7.79
C GLY A 69 -22.47 1.41 8.96
N LEU A 70 -21.41 2.13 9.34
CA LEU A 70 -21.43 3.18 10.36
C LEU A 70 -21.68 4.59 9.79
N ASN A 71 -21.90 4.72 8.48
CA ASN A 71 -21.97 5.99 7.75
C ASN A 71 -20.73 6.87 8.01
N ALA A 72 -19.56 6.24 8.03
CA ALA A 72 -18.26 6.88 8.20
C ALA A 72 -17.46 6.77 6.89
N GLU A 73 -16.62 7.77 6.64
CA GLU A 73 -15.87 7.88 5.38
C GLU A 73 -14.38 8.07 5.66
N LEU A 74 -13.53 7.23 5.09
CA LEU A 74 -12.07 7.44 5.14
C LEU A 74 -11.70 8.60 4.20
N LYS A 75 -11.12 9.66 4.77
CA LYS A 75 -10.76 10.88 4.04
C LYS A 75 -9.32 10.96 3.60
N GLY A 76 -8.46 10.23 4.27
CA GLY A 76 -7.04 10.23 4.01
C GLY A 76 -6.33 9.42 5.06
N ILE A 77 -5.05 9.21 4.84
CA ILE A 77 -4.15 8.67 5.85
C ILE A 77 -2.93 9.58 5.97
N THR A 78 -2.34 9.60 7.16
CA THR A 78 -1.11 10.33 7.40
C THR A 78 -0.12 9.42 8.14
N VAL A 79 1.07 9.21 7.58
CA VAL A 79 2.22 8.65 8.32
C VAL A 79 2.75 9.75 9.23
N THR A 80 2.55 9.61 10.54
CA THR A 80 2.70 10.71 11.51
C THR A 80 4.09 10.80 12.09
N GLU A 81 4.69 9.66 12.44
CA GLU A 81 5.95 9.62 13.18
C GLU A 81 6.78 8.36 12.92
N LEU A 82 8.08 8.47 13.20
CA LEU A 82 9.04 7.37 13.20
C LEU A 82 9.77 7.32 14.55
N LYS A 83 9.43 6.31 15.36
CA LYS A 83 10.01 6.08 16.70
C LYS A 83 10.61 4.70 16.78
N ASN A 84 11.88 4.59 17.20
CA ASN A 84 12.60 3.31 17.33
C ASN A 84 12.43 2.44 16.08
N ASP A 85 12.69 3.03 14.91
CA ASP A 85 12.56 2.39 13.58
C ASP A 85 11.16 1.83 13.25
N THR A 86 10.14 2.27 13.99
CA THR A 86 8.73 1.92 13.77
C THR A 86 7.96 3.14 13.30
N TYR A 87 7.38 3.05 12.12
CA TYR A 87 6.48 4.07 11.58
C TYR A 87 5.08 3.92 12.16
N TYR A 88 4.44 5.04 12.44
CA TYR A 88 3.05 5.13 12.86
C TYR A 88 2.25 5.90 11.82
N ALA A 89 0.98 5.53 11.66
CA ALA A 89 0.06 6.23 10.79
C ALA A 89 -1.29 6.43 11.47
N VAL A 90 -2.06 7.36 10.95
CA VAL A 90 -3.45 7.55 11.35
C VAL A 90 -4.36 7.48 10.13
N LEU A 91 -5.54 6.89 10.33
CA LEU A 91 -6.67 7.00 9.42
C LEU A 91 -7.47 8.23 9.80
N GLU A 92 -7.80 9.08 8.83
CA GLU A 92 -8.65 10.25 9.03
C GLU A 92 -10.07 9.89 8.61
N VAL A 93 -10.91 9.54 9.57
CA VAL A 93 -12.28 9.08 9.34
C VAL A 93 -13.27 10.20 9.65
N ARG A 94 -14.11 10.54 8.69
CA ARG A 94 -15.18 11.53 8.87
C ARG A 94 -16.50 10.85 9.17
N LYS A 95 -17.20 11.30 10.22
CA LYS A 95 -18.55 10.86 10.57
C LYS A 95 -19.32 12.02 11.21
N ASP A 96 -20.56 12.24 10.79
CA ASP A 96 -21.45 13.30 11.33
C ASP A 96 -20.84 14.73 11.33
N GLY A 97 -19.94 15.00 10.38
CA GLY A 97 -19.23 16.28 10.27
C GLY A 97 -17.99 16.41 11.17
N GLU A 98 -17.73 15.41 12.01
CA GLU A 98 -16.52 15.33 12.84
C GLU A 98 -15.46 14.45 12.15
N THR A 99 -14.19 14.74 12.42
CA THR A 99 -13.05 13.95 11.96
C THR A 99 -12.41 13.25 13.15
N PHE A 100 -12.24 11.94 13.02
CA PHE A 100 -11.62 11.05 13.99
C PHE A 100 -10.28 10.57 13.42
N GLU A 101 -9.23 10.62 14.24
CA GLU A 101 -7.95 10.00 13.93
C GLU A 101 -7.89 8.62 14.60
N ILE A 102 -7.67 7.57 13.81
CA ILE A 102 -7.56 6.19 14.29
C ILE A 102 -6.13 5.72 14.07
N ASP A 103 -5.44 5.32 15.14
CA ASP A 103 -4.08 4.77 15.07
C ASP A 103 -4.03 3.52 14.18
N SER A 104 -3.01 3.44 13.35
CA SER A 104 -2.83 2.38 12.35
C SER A 104 -1.35 2.17 12.04
N ARG A 105 -1.01 0.93 11.67
CA ARG A 105 0.25 0.68 10.96
C ARG A 105 0.18 1.34 9.58
N PRO A 106 1.31 1.81 9.01
CA PRO A 106 1.33 2.36 7.65
C PRO A 106 0.86 1.37 6.58
N SER A 107 1.20 0.09 6.69
CA SER A 107 0.79 -0.94 5.73
C SER A 107 -0.74 -1.03 5.59
N ASP A 108 -1.44 -1.09 6.71
CA ASP A 108 -2.91 -1.14 6.75
C ASP A 108 -3.52 0.16 6.22
N ALA A 109 -2.97 1.31 6.64
CA ALA A 109 -3.43 2.62 6.21
C ALA A 109 -3.29 2.84 4.70
N ILE A 110 -2.15 2.45 4.12
CA ILE A 110 -1.90 2.53 2.69
C ILE A 110 -2.83 1.59 1.92
N THR A 111 -3.00 0.35 2.40
CA THR A 111 -3.93 -0.63 1.80
C THR A 111 -5.35 -0.08 1.73
N LEU A 112 -5.83 0.51 2.83
CA LEU A 112 -7.15 1.15 2.85
C LEU A 112 -7.18 2.37 1.92
N SER A 113 -6.16 3.21 1.92
CA SER A 113 -6.11 4.38 1.04
C SER A 113 -6.19 4.04 -0.45
N ILE A 114 -5.54 2.96 -0.89
CA ILE A 114 -5.61 2.47 -2.27
C ILE A 114 -7.06 2.09 -2.63
N HIS A 115 -7.71 1.30 -1.78
CA HIS A 115 -9.09 0.89 -2.01
C HIS A 115 -10.08 2.06 -1.98
N ALA A 116 -9.95 2.95 -1.00
CA ALA A 116 -10.79 4.14 -0.83
C ALA A 116 -10.49 5.23 -1.87
N LYS A 117 -9.37 5.11 -2.60
CA LYS A 117 -8.82 6.15 -3.48
C LYS A 117 -8.68 7.50 -2.75
N CYS A 118 -8.29 7.47 -1.48
CA CYS A 118 -8.10 8.68 -0.67
C CYS A 118 -6.62 9.08 -0.60
N PRO A 119 -6.29 10.36 -0.34
CA PRO A 119 -4.91 10.83 -0.28
C PRO A 119 -4.05 10.15 0.80
N ILE A 120 -2.77 9.96 0.46
CA ILE A 120 -1.70 9.54 1.38
C ILE A 120 -0.85 10.76 1.70
N HIS A 121 -0.63 11.02 2.98
CA HIS A 121 0.29 12.05 3.45
C HIS A 121 1.35 11.47 4.37
N VAL A 122 2.43 12.22 4.55
CA VAL A 122 3.42 12.01 5.59
C VAL A 122 3.68 13.33 6.31
N SER A 123 3.98 13.30 7.61
CA SER A 123 4.38 14.51 8.31
C SER A 123 5.71 15.05 7.75
N ALA A 124 5.85 16.38 7.73
CA ALA A 124 7.09 17.01 7.31
C ALA A 124 8.29 16.51 8.14
N GLU A 125 8.10 16.29 9.44
CA GLU A 125 9.14 15.77 10.35
C GLU A 125 9.63 14.38 9.96
N VAL A 126 8.73 13.47 9.55
CA VAL A 126 9.12 12.15 9.06
C VAL A 126 9.85 12.28 7.74
N MET A 127 9.31 13.04 6.79
CA MET A 127 9.94 13.23 5.48
C MET A 127 11.33 13.87 5.59
N ASP A 128 11.53 14.83 6.47
CA ASP A 128 12.84 15.47 6.68
C ASP A 128 13.84 14.52 7.34
N LYS A 129 13.36 13.54 8.14
CA LYS A 129 14.20 12.56 8.82
C LYS A 129 14.67 11.42 7.91
N VAL A 130 13.81 10.95 7.00
CA VAL A 130 14.07 9.74 6.19
C VAL A 130 14.02 9.95 4.68
N GLY A 131 13.46 11.07 4.21
CA GLY A 131 13.30 11.35 2.80
C GLY A 131 14.64 11.52 2.11
N ALA A 132 14.90 10.67 1.12
CA ALA A 132 16.10 10.69 0.29
C ALA A 132 15.70 10.54 -1.18
N LEU A 133 16.67 10.65 -2.10
CA LEU A 133 16.40 10.26 -3.49
C LEU A 133 16.01 8.78 -3.52
N GLU A 134 15.07 8.44 -4.39
CA GLU A 134 14.60 7.08 -4.55
C GLU A 134 15.74 6.15 -4.95
N PRO A 135 16.09 5.15 -4.09
CA PRO A 135 17.20 4.26 -4.36
C PRO A 135 16.91 3.36 -5.56
N ASP A 136 17.97 2.94 -6.23
CA ASP A 136 17.88 1.96 -7.31
C ASP A 136 17.39 0.62 -6.73
N ALA A 137 16.53 -0.07 -7.46
CA ALA A 137 15.97 -1.37 -7.05
C ALA A 137 17.07 -2.40 -6.72
N SER A 138 18.20 -2.31 -7.42
CA SER A 138 19.36 -3.18 -7.23
C SER A 138 20.04 -3.07 -5.86
N GLU A 139 19.71 -2.04 -5.08
CA GLU A 139 20.22 -1.86 -3.71
C GLU A 139 19.49 -2.74 -2.68
N PHE A 140 18.35 -3.33 -3.03
CA PHE A 140 17.61 -4.26 -2.19
C PHE A 140 17.91 -5.70 -2.63
N GLU A 141 18.26 -6.59 -1.70
CA GLU A 141 18.50 -8.01 -2.04
C GLU A 141 17.25 -8.64 -2.64
N MET A 142 17.22 -8.74 -3.97
CA MET A 142 16.14 -9.36 -4.71
C MET A 142 16.35 -10.88 -4.75
N GLY A 143 15.64 -11.60 -3.87
CA GLY A 143 15.36 -13.02 -4.09
C GLY A 143 14.42 -13.22 -5.29
N PRO A 144 14.07 -14.46 -5.66
CA PRO A 144 12.94 -14.65 -6.58
C PRO A 144 11.69 -13.98 -5.98
N GLY A 145 11.02 -13.19 -6.81
CA GLY A 145 9.91 -12.34 -6.40
C GLY A 145 9.63 -11.28 -7.45
N ALA A 146 8.61 -10.45 -7.20
CA ALA A 146 8.15 -9.43 -8.13
C ALA A 146 8.53 -8.03 -7.63
N GLU A 147 9.09 -7.22 -8.53
CA GLU A 147 9.14 -5.77 -8.40
C GLU A 147 7.97 -5.19 -9.18
N ILE A 148 7.21 -4.30 -8.54
CA ILE A 148 6.09 -3.62 -9.18
C ILE A 148 6.32 -2.12 -9.02
N ASP A 149 6.78 -1.50 -10.11
CA ASP A 149 6.75 -0.05 -10.27
C ASP A 149 5.33 0.40 -10.55
N LEU A 150 4.86 1.36 -9.75
CA LEU A 150 3.54 1.92 -9.92
C LEU A 150 3.61 3.20 -10.76
N PRO A 151 2.64 3.41 -11.66
CA PRO A 151 2.51 4.66 -12.40
C PRO A 151 2.44 5.86 -11.45
N GLY A 152 2.96 7.01 -11.90
CA GLY A 152 2.95 8.24 -11.11
C GLY A 152 1.53 8.72 -10.80
N PRO A 153 1.34 9.67 -9.87
CA PRO A 153 0.02 10.21 -9.51
C PRO A 153 -0.79 10.79 -10.67
N ASP A 154 -0.12 11.18 -11.76
CA ASP A 154 -0.72 11.75 -12.97
C ASP A 154 -0.90 10.73 -14.11
N ASP A 155 -0.36 9.53 -13.94
CA ASP A 155 -0.51 8.43 -14.87
C ASP A 155 -1.81 7.69 -14.51
N GLU A 156 -2.77 7.61 -15.44
CA GLU A 156 -3.95 6.78 -15.24
C GLU A 156 -3.50 5.34 -15.01
N ILE A 157 -3.84 4.75 -13.87
CA ILE A 157 -3.65 3.33 -13.63
C ILE A 157 -4.55 2.61 -14.64
N GLU A 158 -3.99 2.15 -15.76
CA GLU A 158 -4.66 1.21 -16.65
C GLU A 158 -4.80 -0.10 -15.88
N LEU A 159 -5.95 -0.25 -15.24
CA LEU A 159 -6.31 -1.44 -14.52
C LEU A 159 -6.47 -2.58 -15.53
N PRO A 160 -5.95 -3.78 -15.25
CA PRO A 160 -6.20 -4.92 -16.12
C PRO A 160 -7.71 -5.09 -16.28
N ASP A 161 -8.13 -5.34 -17.52
CA ASP A 161 -9.53 -5.53 -17.89
C ASP A 161 -10.11 -6.62 -16.97
N PRO A 162 -11.16 -6.33 -16.15
CA PRO A 162 -11.71 -7.32 -15.21
C PRO A 162 -12.25 -8.58 -15.91
N ASP A 163 -12.47 -8.47 -17.23
CA ASP A 163 -12.99 -9.51 -18.10
C ASP A 163 -11.87 -10.18 -18.94
N GLY A 164 -10.61 -9.73 -18.78
CA GLY A 164 -9.47 -10.31 -19.47
C GLY A 164 -9.21 -11.73 -18.97
N GLU A 165 -9.15 -12.70 -19.89
CA GLU A 165 -8.75 -14.07 -19.56
C GLU A 165 -7.37 -14.05 -18.88
N ILE A 166 -7.34 -14.37 -17.60
CA ILE A 166 -6.09 -14.65 -16.88
C ILE A 166 -5.62 -16.00 -17.43
N ASP A 167 -4.56 -15.98 -18.24
CA ASP A 167 -3.85 -17.19 -18.67
C ASP A 167 -3.12 -17.76 -17.46
N LEU A 168 -3.86 -18.52 -16.64
CA LEU A 168 -3.31 -19.24 -15.51
C LEU A 168 -2.40 -20.34 -16.06
N PRO A 169 -1.16 -20.50 -15.54
CA PRO A 169 -0.35 -21.65 -15.90
C PRO A 169 -1.10 -22.94 -15.52
N ASP A 170 -1.18 -23.89 -16.46
CA ASP A 170 -1.76 -25.23 -16.26
C ASP A 170 -1.12 -25.92 -15.04
N LEU A 171 -1.75 -25.81 -13.87
CA LEU A 171 -1.33 -26.47 -12.63
C LEU A 171 -1.57 -28.00 -12.63
N ASP A 172 -2.20 -28.51 -13.68
CA ASP A 172 -2.57 -29.93 -13.81
C ASP A 172 -1.45 -30.82 -14.40
N LYS A 173 -0.26 -30.28 -14.70
CA LYS A 173 0.82 -31.06 -15.36
C LYS A 173 1.91 -31.61 -14.43
N ASP A 174 1.93 -31.23 -13.14
CA ASP A 174 2.99 -31.64 -12.21
C ASP A 174 2.56 -32.64 -11.12
N PHE A 175 1.33 -33.15 -11.16
CA PHE A 175 0.93 -34.33 -10.38
C PHE A 175 0.77 -35.55 -11.31
N GLY A 176 1.90 -35.99 -11.86
CA GLY A 176 2.01 -37.34 -12.40
C GLY A 176 2.15 -38.34 -11.26
N ASP A 177 1.15 -39.20 -11.09
CA ASP A 177 1.20 -40.39 -10.25
C ASP A 177 2.27 -41.38 -10.78
N GLU A 178 3.08 -41.89 -9.84
CA GLU A 178 3.99 -43.07 -9.95
C GLU A 178 5.28 -42.99 -10.79
#